data_AF-A0A945FJI9-F1
#
_entry.id   AF-A0A945FJI9-F1
#
_cell.length_a   1.000
_cell.length_b   1.000
_cell.length_c   1.000
_cell.angle_alpha   90.00
_cell.angle_beta   90.00
_cell.angle_gamma   90.00
#
_symmetry.space_group_name_H-M   'P 1'
#
loop_
_entity.id
_entity.type
_entity.pdbx_description
1 polymer ?
#
loop_
_entity_poly.entity_id
_entity_poly.type
_entity_poly.pdbx_seq_one_letter_code
_entity_poly.pdbx_strand_id
1 'polypeptide(L)'
;YFDPMRGLSEYVPIFPCLGNHERNADHYYNYMSVPNENKEVYYSFDYANAHIISLNSNSKDAPYQLGDAQTEWLIKDLKANQDKQWTIVFFHHPLFRCHPTRGISGQRWVWQPIFDQYGVDLVVNGHDHYYQRTYGIGNYVGKAKRGVYHLISGGGGAGTYPITPKTHAAARKEIHHVTVMDVQDDRIVGRAIDIDGNTFDAFVYDKQAPNSPEEFIAYEIYTLERDLGNAIRKMPVAQSNKKGVQVNQVLEVPNPFQAPIQMTFSWQGTNNWQVQPQQKTETLQPGTPIRLTINAKGPADAFYPLPTAQLTFSKADGEKAFRNDVVTFYPLKIVPNQTLNIPSTKKALTLDGDLSDAAWQRALVTDDFIDVQGSSRPQRQVKARLIKKDNQLYVAAQMEAPEDLTKKGYEGRDNSRAPRNDHFRVHIGVGDQAYTFLVTAHGAELDSKGRSTTENRKWNSTFKAVSVPTKNGWQTEMVIPLQDIQTKGQPLRLNLTRRDVTANTECEIAPTFGASGLDHRVPMYQGDWERVESFATVRFK
;
A
#
# COMPACT_ATOMS: atom_id res chain seq x y z
N TYR A 1 10.52 25.48 -19.77
CA TYR A 1 10.42 25.73 -18.33
C TYR A 1 10.44 27.23 -18.06
N PHE A 2 11.49 27.95 -18.47
CA PHE A 2 11.59 29.39 -18.23
C PHE A 2 10.66 30.25 -19.08
N ASP A 3 10.40 29.91 -20.35
CA ASP A 3 9.52 30.74 -21.19
C ASP A 3 8.10 30.91 -20.61
N PRO A 4 7.40 29.84 -20.15
CA PRO A 4 6.10 30.00 -19.48
C PRO A 4 6.17 30.73 -18.13
N MET A 5 7.33 30.81 -17.49
CA MET A 5 7.53 31.51 -16.20
C MET A 5 7.99 32.96 -16.38
N ARG A 6 8.27 33.38 -17.62
CA ARG A 6 8.71 34.73 -17.94
C ARG A 6 7.69 35.75 -17.43
N GLY A 7 8.19 36.88 -16.92
CA GLY A 7 7.38 37.87 -16.24
C GLY A 7 7.17 37.56 -14.76
N LEU A 8 6.82 36.33 -14.35
CA LEU A 8 6.73 35.99 -12.92
C LEU A 8 8.12 35.89 -12.29
N SER A 9 9.02 35.12 -12.91
CA SER A 9 10.37 34.89 -12.39
C SER A 9 11.28 36.12 -12.43
N GLU A 10 10.85 37.20 -13.11
CA GLU A 10 11.58 38.46 -13.16
C GLU A 10 11.37 39.31 -11.89
N TYR A 11 10.27 39.09 -11.17
CA TYR A 11 9.89 39.89 -9.99
C TYR A 11 9.65 39.05 -8.73
N VAL A 12 9.47 37.74 -8.86
CA VAL A 12 9.18 36.83 -7.75
C VAL A 12 10.32 35.82 -7.60
N PRO A 13 11.03 35.80 -6.45
CA PRO A 13 12.03 34.79 -6.16
C PRO A 13 11.44 33.38 -6.18
N ILE A 14 12.17 32.44 -6.76
CA ILE A 14 11.76 31.03 -6.85
C ILE A 14 12.75 30.20 -6.04
N PHE A 15 12.23 29.46 -5.07
CA PHE A 15 13.00 28.57 -4.20
C PHE A 15 12.61 27.11 -4.49
N PRO A 16 13.32 26.41 -5.39
CA PRO A 16 13.01 25.03 -5.75
C PRO A 16 13.57 24.01 -4.75
N CYS A 17 13.00 22.81 -4.75
CA CYS A 17 13.63 21.62 -4.15
C CYS A 17 13.74 20.52 -5.21
N LEU A 18 14.73 19.64 -5.07
CA LEU A 18 14.91 18.51 -5.97
C LEU A 18 13.75 17.50 -5.84
N GLY A 19 13.16 17.12 -6.98
CA GLY A 19 12.27 15.99 -7.13
C GLY A 19 12.90 14.83 -7.88
N ASN A 20 12.12 13.76 -8.12
CA ASN A 20 12.65 12.56 -8.77
C ASN A 20 12.85 12.74 -10.29
N HIS A 21 12.32 13.81 -10.88
CA HIS A 21 12.45 14.12 -12.30
C HIS A 21 13.70 14.95 -12.60
N GLU A 22 14.21 15.70 -11.62
CA GLU A 22 15.47 16.44 -11.72
C GLU A 22 16.67 15.48 -11.79
N ARG A 23 16.53 14.26 -11.25
CA ARG A 23 17.54 13.19 -11.27
C ARG A 23 18.92 13.64 -10.77
N ASN A 24 18.94 14.65 -9.89
CA ASN A 24 20.16 15.26 -9.38
C ASN A 24 21.11 15.72 -10.52
N ALA A 25 20.55 16.16 -11.65
CA ALA A 25 21.31 16.53 -12.83
C ALA A 25 21.86 17.96 -12.73
N ASP A 26 23.02 18.20 -13.37
CA ASP A 26 23.70 19.51 -13.42
C ASP A 26 22.79 20.66 -13.88
N HIS A 27 21.77 20.38 -14.70
CA HIS A 27 20.80 21.38 -15.14
C HIS A 27 20.09 22.09 -13.98
N TYR A 28 19.80 21.39 -12.88
CA TYR A 28 19.19 22.04 -11.71
C TYR A 28 20.13 23.12 -11.16
N TYR A 29 21.38 22.75 -10.89
CA TYR A 29 22.40 23.63 -10.30
C TYR A 29 22.87 24.74 -11.27
N ASN A 30 22.78 24.50 -12.58
CA ASN A 30 23.16 25.49 -13.59
C ASN A 30 22.09 26.57 -13.81
N TYR A 31 20.82 26.29 -13.49
CA TYR A 31 19.72 27.21 -13.79
C TYR A 31 19.01 27.77 -12.56
N MET A 32 19.20 27.17 -11.39
CA MET A 32 18.65 27.63 -10.12
C MET A 32 19.76 28.20 -9.25
N SER A 33 19.43 29.15 -8.40
CA SER A 33 20.36 29.67 -7.39
C SER A 33 19.64 29.83 -6.06
N VAL A 34 20.12 29.11 -5.05
CA VAL A 34 19.54 29.05 -3.70
C VAL A 34 20.68 29.12 -2.67
N PRO A 35 20.39 29.26 -1.36
CA PRO A 35 21.46 29.25 -0.36
C PRO A 35 22.35 28.00 -0.48
N ASN A 36 23.66 28.23 -0.58
CA ASN A 36 24.62 27.22 -1.04
C ASN A 36 25.41 26.55 0.10
N GLU A 37 24.94 26.61 1.35
CA GLU A 37 25.65 25.99 2.48
C GLU A 37 25.83 24.48 2.27
N ASN A 38 24.83 23.82 1.68
CA ASN A 38 24.85 22.39 1.38
C ASN A 38 24.77 22.10 -0.12
N LYS A 39 25.53 22.85 -0.92
CA LYS A 39 25.62 22.64 -2.38
C LYS A 39 24.26 22.71 -3.09
N GLU A 40 23.35 23.55 -2.57
CA GLU A 40 22.00 23.76 -3.10
C GLU A 40 21.09 22.51 -3.09
N VAL A 41 21.53 21.42 -2.45
CA VAL A 41 20.77 20.15 -2.37
C VAL A 41 19.63 20.27 -1.36
N TYR A 42 19.91 20.88 -0.21
CA TYR A 42 18.97 21.21 0.86
C TYR A 42 19.47 22.48 1.55
N TYR A 43 18.58 23.33 2.03
CA TYR A 43 18.93 24.66 2.49
C TYR A 43 17.81 25.26 3.33
N SER A 44 18.11 26.34 4.06
CA SER A 44 17.11 27.14 4.76
C SER A 44 17.29 28.62 4.46
N PHE A 45 16.24 29.40 4.68
CA PHE A 45 16.27 30.85 4.56
C PHE A 45 15.13 31.46 5.38
N ASP A 46 15.31 32.72 5.77
CA ASP A 46 14.27 33.49 6.43
C ASP A 46 13.55 34.38 5.42
N TYR A 47 12.23 34.44 5.54
CA TYR A 47 11.39 35.40 4.82
C TYR A 47 10.39 36.02 5.80
N ALA A 48 10.62 37.30 6.13
CA ALA A 48 9.90 38.00 7.19
C ALA A 48 9.95 37.23 8.53
N ASN A 49 8.80 36.86 9.08
CA ASN A 49 8.66 36.17 10.36
C ASN A 49 8.72 34.63 10.23
N ALA A 50 8.94 34.11 9.02
CA ALA A 50 9.01 32.68 8.73
C ALA A 50 10.43 32.21 8.44
N HIS A 51 10.79 31.07 9.02
CA HIS A 51 11.94 30.27 8.66
C HIS A 51 11.52 29.13 7.74
N ILE A 52 12.14 29.05 6.56
CA ILE A 52 11.74 28.16 5.50
C ILE A 52 12.88 27.19 5.19
N ILE A 53 12.58 25.89 5.18
CA ILE A 53 13.55 24.80 5.03
C ILE A 53 13.21 23.97 3.79
N SER A 54 14.14 23.84 2.87
CA SER A 54 14.09 22.95 1.71
C SER A 54 14.87 21.66 1.99
N LEU A 55 14.24 20.50 1.83
CA LEU A 55 14.90 19.19 1.96
C LEU A 55 14.93 18.43 0.64
N ASN A 56 15.96 17.61 0.44
CA ASN A 56 16.02 16.62 -0.63
C ASN A 56 15.47 15.28 -0.16
N SER A 57 14.32 14.91 -0.73
CA SER A 57 13.63 13.64 -0.41
C SER A 57 14.01 12.49 -1.34
N ASN A 58 14.92 12.68 -2.31
CA ASN A 58 15.44 11.62 -3.15
C ASN A 58 16.48 10.78 -2.39
N SER A 59 16.05 9.62 -1.91
CA SER A 59 16.84 8.74 -1.03
C SER A 59 18.20 8.31 -1.56
N LYS A 60 18.35 8.25 -2.89
CA LYS A 60 19.60 7.87 -3.57
C LYS A 60 20.63 8.99 -3.54
N ASP A 61 20.15 10.23 -3.53
CA ASP A 61 20.98 11.43 -3.60
C ASP A 61 21.25 12.01 -2.20
N ALA A 62 20.24 11.94 -1.34
CA ALA A 62 20.31 12.39 0.04
C ALA A 62 19.64 11.34 0.95
N PRO A 63 20.46 10.53 1.66
CA PRO A 63 19.96 9.60 2.67
C PRO A 63 19.14 10.31 3.76
N TYR A 64 18.20 9.57 4.36
CA TYR A 64 17.30 10.06 5.40
C TYR A 64 17.30 9.10 6.59
N GLN A 65 18.32 9.15 7.43
CA GLN A 65 18.35 8.43 8.70
C GLN A 65 18.87 9.36 9.79
N LEU A 66 18.62 9.01 11.05
CA LEU A 66 19.33 9.64 12.16
C LEU A 66 20.83 9.37 11.99
N GLY A 67 21.65 10.40 12.16
CA GLY A 67 23.09 10.35 11.90
C GLY A 67 23.51 10.69 10.46
N ASP A 68 22.60 10.73 9.49
CA ASP A 68 22.94 11.16 8.13
C ASP A 68 23.07 12.69 8.05
N ALA A 69 23.96 13.17 7.17
CA ALA A 69 24.35 14.58 7.08
C ALA A 69 23.15 15.55 6.95
N GLN A 70 22.17 15.24 6.09
CA GLN A 70 20.99 16.08 5.92
C GLN A 70 20.09 16.10 7.16
N THR A 71 19.88 14.95 7.81
CA THR A 71 19.00 14.86 8.99
C THR A 71 19.64 15.57 10.19
N GLU A 72 20.94 15.42 10.40
CA GLU A 72 21.66 16.12 11.48
C GLU A 72 21.73 17.63 11.22
N TRP A 73 21.90 18.04 9.95
CA TRP A 73 21.80 19.44 9.56
C TRP A 73 20.40 20.00 9.86
N LEU A 74 19.33 19.30 9.47
CA LEU A 74 17.95 19.68 9.76
C LEU A 74 17.71 19.86 11.26
N ILE A 75 18.19 18.93 12.09
CA ILE A 75 18.04 19.02 13.55
C ILE A 75 18.76 20.26 14.09
N LYS A 76 19.99 20.53 13.61
CA LYS A 76 20.78 21.69 14.02
C LYS A 76 20.11 23.01 13.60
N ASP A 77 19.63 23.08 12.36
CA ASP A 77 18.96 24.24 11.77
C ASP A 77 17.64 24.56 12.51
N LEU A 78 16.79 23.55 12.74
CA LEU A 78 15.57 23.69 13.54
C LEU A 78 15.86 24.17 14.97
N LYS A 79 16.90 23.63 15.61
CA LYS A 79 17.29 24.02 16.97
C LYS A 79 17.79 25.47 17.04
N ALA A 80 18.47 25.95 15.99
CA ALA A 80 19.00 27.30 15.92
C ALA A 80 17.91 28.37 15.69
N ASN A 81 16.77 27.98 15.12
CA ASN A 81 15.71 28.89 14.66
C ASN A 81 14.40 28.74 15.44
N GLN A 82 14.47 28.36 16.73
CA GLN A 82 13.29 28.16 17.60
C GLN A 82 12.56 29.47 17.97
N ASP A 83 13.17 30.64 17.72
CA ASP A 83 12.61 31.96 17.98
C ASP A 83 11.70 32.48 16.84
N LYS A 84 11.68 31.78 15.71
CA LYS A 84 10.93 32.16 14.51
C LYS A 84 9.44 31.92 14.71
N GLN A 85 8.61 32.85 14.20
CA GLN A 85 7.17 32.75 14.39
C GLN A 85 6.56 31.61 13.58
N TRP A 86 7.08 31.35 12.38
CA TRP A 86 6.66 30.22 11.56
C TRP A 86 7.86 29.43 11.09
N THR A 87 7.75 28.10 11.15
CA THR A 87 8.71 27.17 10.55
C THR A 87 8.00 26.35 9.50
N ILE A 88 8.37 26.55 8.24
CA ILE A 88 7.78 25.89 7.08
C ILE A 88 8.84 25.02 6.41
N VAL A 89 8.53 23.74 6.19
CA VAL A 89 9.43 22.81 5.51
C VAL A 89 8.82 22.44 4.16
N PHE A 90 9.62 22.35 3.10
CA PHE A 90 9.15 21.84 1.82
C PHE A 90 10.14 20.85 1.19
N PHE A 91 9.59 19.83 0.53
CA PHE A 91 10.35 18.81 -0.21
C PHE A 91 9.43 18.03 -1.14
N HIS A 92 10.01 17.30 -2.10
CA HIS A 92 9.21 16.69 -3.16
C HIS A 92 8.24 15.55 -2.72
N HIS A 93 8.72 14.50 -2.04
CA HIS A 93 7.93 13.29 -1.77
C HIS A 93 7.15 13.36 -0.44
N PRO A 94 5.81 13.27 -0.43
CA PRO A 94 5.01 13.51 0.78
C PRO A 94 5.12 12.44 1.86
N LEU A 95 5.06 12.84 3.14
CA LEU A 95 5.03 11.89 4.25
C LEU A 95 3.66 11.25 4.41
N PHE A 96 2.58 12.02 4.24
CA PHE A 96 1.19 11.57 4.36
C PHE A 96 0.45 11.80 3.05
N ARG A 97 -0.20 10.77 2.51
CA ARG A 97 -0.77 10.79 1.16
C ARG A 97 -2.06 9.98 1.02
N CYS A 98 -2.90 10.41 0.10
CA CYS A 98 -4.15 9.77 -0.29
C CYS A 98 -4.04 8.95 -1.58
N HIS A 99 -2.83 8.67 -2.07
CA HIS A 99 -2.63 7.82 -3.25
C HIS A 99 -3.07 6.36 -2.94
N PRO A 100 -3.85 5.70 -3.80
CA PRO A 100 -4.41 4.36 -3.51
C PRO A 100 -3.35 3.26 -3.47
N THR A 101 -2.30 3.38 -4.30
CA THR A 101 -1.33 2.29 -4.54
C THR A 101 0.12 2.65 -4.21
N ARG A 102 0.38 3.82 -3.62
CA ARG A 102 1.75 4.23 -3.29
C ARG A 102 2.03 3.90 -1.83
N GLY A 103 3.21 3.34 -1.57
CA GLY A 103 3.59 2.90 -0.24
C GLY A 103 3.94 4.05 0.71
N ILE A 104 4.16 3.70 1.98
CA ILE A 104 4.61 4.63 3.02
C ILE A 104 6.05 5.08 2.73
N SER A 105 6.30 6.40 2.77
CA SER A 105 7.67 6.94 2.69
C SER A 105 8.46 6.60 3.94
N GLY A 106 9.66 6.04 3.79
CA GLY A 106 10.53 5.75 4.94
C GLY A 106 10.86 7.01 5.76
N GLN A 107 10.95 8.17 5.10
CA GLN A 107 11.15 9.49 5.69
C GLN A 107 10.11 9.81 6.78
N ARG A 108 8.88 9.27 6.67
CA ARG A 108 7.81 9.49 7.66
C ARG A 108 8.30 9.12 9.05
N TRP A 109 9.00 7.99 9.17
CA TRP A 109 9.45 7.43 10.44
C TRP A 109 10.62 8.18 11.08
N VAL A 110 11.28 9.07 10.33
CA VAL A 110 12.46 9.82 10.78
C VAL A 110 12.13 11.29 10.95
N TRP A 111 11.57 11.93 9.92
CA TRP A 111 11.38 13.38 9.90
C TRP A 111 10.12 13.85 10.61
N GLN A 112 9.00 13.10 10.59
CA GLN A 112 7.80 13.53 11.31
C GLN A 112 8.03 13.68 12.83
N PRO A 113 8.72 12.74 13.52
CA PRO A 113 9.08 12.94 14.93
C PRO A 113 9.94 14.19 15.17
N ILE A 114 10.90 14.47 14.29
CA ILE A 114 11.76 15.66 14.36
C ILE A 114 10.90 16.92 14.19
N PHE A 115 10.03 16.95 13.18
CA PHE A 115 9.13 18.08 12.92
C PHE A 115 8.21 18.37 14.11
N ASP A 116 7.62 17.33 14.72
CA ASP A 116 6.77 17.48 15.89
C ASP A 116 7.56 17.95 17.13
N GLN A 117 8.79 17.45 17.32
CA GLN A 117 9.66 17.82 18.44
C GLN A 117 10.09 19.29 18.39
N TYR A 118 10.43 19.80 17.21
CA TYR A 118 10.94 21.16 17.02
C TYR A 118 9.87 22.17 16.60
N GLY A 119 8.60 21.77 16.60
CA GLY A 119 7.48 22.69 16.39
C GLY A 119 7.31 23.19 14.96
N VAL A 120 7.66 22.39 13.95
CA VAL A 120 7.38 22.72 12.54
C VAL A 120 5.88 22.93 12.35
N ASP A 121 5.51 24.03 11.68
CA ASP A 121 4.11 24.40 11.50
C ASP A 121 3.48 23.70 10.30
N LEU A 122 4.17 23.76 9.16
CA LEU A 122 3.66 23.33 7.88
C LEU A 122 4.73 22.62 7.08
N VAL A 123 4.37 21.47 6.51
CA VAL A 123 5.16 20.75 5.52
C VAL A 123 4.45 20.82 4.17
N VAL A 124 5.13 21.30 3.13
CA VAL A 124 4.60 21.40 1.77
C VAL A 124 5.30 20.42 0.84
N ASN A 125 4.52 19.65 0.08
CA ASN A 125 5.02 18.63 -0.83
C ASN A 125 4.41 18.72 -2.23
N GLY A 126 5.10 18.09 -3.17
CA GLY A 126 4.62 17.84 -4.54
C GLY A 126 4.44 16.34 -4.78
N HIS A 127 4.96 15.85 -5.91
CA HIS A 127 5.09 14.43 -6.32
C HIS A 127 3.78 13.65 -6.56
N ASP A 128 2.81 13.76 -5.66
CA ASP A 128 1.48 13.20 -5.83
C ASP A 128 0.60 14.25 -6.53
N HIS A 129 0.18 13.99 -7.77
CA HIS A 129 -0.45 14.99 -8.65
C HIS A 129 -1.92 15.27 -8.32
N TYR A 130 -2.16 15.79 -7.12
CA TYR A 130 -3.45 16.23 -6.61
C TYR A 130 -3.27 17.27 -5.50
N TYR A 131 -4.39 17.83 -5.03
CA TYR A 131 -4.44 18.61 -3.80
C TYR A 131 -4.73 17.71 -2.60
N GLN A 132 -4.01 17.88 -1.48
CA GLN A 132 -4.37 17.30 -0.18
C GLN A 132 -3.92 18.20 0.95
N ARG A 133 -4.76 18.37 1.97
CA ARG A 133 -4.42 19.01 3.24
C ARG A 133 -4.73 18.06 4.39
N THR A 134 -3.84 17.96 5.38
CA THR A 134 -4.07 17.14 6.57
C THR A 134 -4.70 17.92 7.71
N TYR A 135 -5.31 17.20 8.64
CA TYR A 135 -5.44 17.63 10.04
C TYR A 135 -4.05 17.73 10.69
N GLY A 136 -3.96 18.32 11.88
CA GLY A 136 -2.68 18.46 12.58
C GLY A 136 -2.16 17.12 13.09
N ILE A 137 -0.94 16.74 12.71
CA ILE A 137 -0.33 15.45 13.06
C ILE A 137 0.77 15.67 14.10
N GLY A 138 0.73 14.94 15.21
CA GLY A 138 1.77 15.04 16.24
C GLY A 138 1.63 14.01 17.34
N ASN A 139 2.54 14.03 18.31
CA ASN A 139 2.49 13.13 19.46
C ASN A 139 1.40 13.57 20.46
N TYR A 140 0.63 12.60 20.95
CA TYR A 140 -0.39 12.80 21.97
C TYR A 140 0.22 12.86 23.37
N VAL A 141 0.10 14.02 24.01
CA VAL A 141 0.66 14.29 25.36
C VAL A 141 -0.42 14.38 26.43
N GLY A 142 -1.52 13.64 26.26
CA GLY A 142 -2.69 13.68 27.16
C GLY A 142 -3.76 14.71 26.77
N LYS A 143 -3.50 15.50 25.72
CA LYS A 143 -4.46 16.39 25.07
C LYS A 143 -4.11 16.59 23.61
N ALA A 144 -5.12 16.91 22.79
CA ALA A 144 -4.91 17.34 21.42
C ALA A 144 -4.08 18.64 21.39
N LYS A 145 -3.17 18.72 20.43
CA LYS A 145 -2.36 19.92 20.14
C LYS A 145 -2.49 20.26 18.66
N ARG A 146 -1.98 21.41 18.25
CA ARG A 146 -2.05 21.83 16.84
C ARG A 146 -1.30 20.87 15.90
N GLY A 147 -0.19 20.27 16.35
CA GLY A 147 0.63 19.37 15.54
C GLY A 147 1.24 20.06 14.31
N VAL A 148 1.74 19.25 13.39
CA VAL A 148 2.32 19.64 12.10
C VAL A 148 1.27 19.42 11.01
N TYR A 149 0.98 20.45 10.21
CA TYR A 149 0.12 20.31 9.03
C TYR A 149 0.94 19.87 7.82
N HIS A 150 0.35 19.03 6.96
CA HIS A 150 0.94 18.61 5.69
C HIS A 150 0.04 19.02 4.54
N LEU A 151 0.64 19.62 3.52
CA LEU A 151 -0.02 20.07 2.29
C LEU A 151 0.67 19.44 1.09
N ILE A 152 -0.10 18.71 0.28
CA ILE A 152 0.32 18.31 -1.07
C ILE A 152 -0.32 19.31 -2.04
N SER A 153 0.52 20.10 -2.70
CA SER A 153 0.13 20.96 -3.82
C SER A 153 0.83 20.48 -5.10
N GLY A 154 0.60 19.22 -5.46
CA GLY A 154 1.27 18.53 -6.57
C GLY A 154 0.56 18.66 -7.92
N GLY A 155 -0.55 19.39 -7.98
CA GLY A 155 -1.40 19.52 -9.17
C GLY A 155 -0.89 20.51 -10.24
N GLY A 156 0.39 20.87 -10.24
CA GLY A 156 0.92 21.98 -11.04
C GLY A 156 0.92 21.80 -12.57
N GLY A 157 0.49 20.65 -13.11
CA GLY A 157 0.25 20.50 -14.56
C GLY A 157 0.52 19.12 -15.16
N ALA A 158 1.24 18.23 -14.45
CA ALA A 158 1.36 16.83 -14.87
C ALA A 158 0.05 16.07 -14.58
N GLY A 159 -0.26 15.06 -15.40
CA GLY A 159 -1.53 14.31 -15.31
C GLY A 159 -1.86 13.85 -13.89
N THR A 160 -3.11 14.06 -13.48
CA THR A 160 -3.56 13.84 -12.10
C THR A 160 -3.55 12.37 -11.70
N TYR A 161 -3.48 12.11 -10.40
CA TYR A 161 -3.56 10.76 -9.84
C TYR A 161 -4.88 10.53 -9.11
N PRO A 162 -5.40 9.29 -9.14
CA PRO A 162 -6.57 8.92 -8.35
C PRO A 162 -6.28 9.03 -6.86
N ILE A 163 -7.34 9.25 -6.09
CA ILE A 163 -7.28 9.53 -4.65
C ILE A 163 -8.19 8.57 -3.90
N THR A 164 -7.74 8.09 -2.74
CA THR A 164 -8.57 7.32 -1.79
C THR A 164 -8.73 8.08 -0.46
N PRO A 165 -9.88 8.02 0.22
CA PRO A 165 -10.05 8.65 1.54
C PRO A 165 -9.04 8.14 2.57
N LYS A 166 -8.50 9.06 3.39
CA LYS A 166 -7.60 8.77 4.51
C LYS A 166 -7.98 9.59 5.73
N THR A 167 -7.87 9.01 6.92
CA THR A 167 -8.27 9.66 8.19
C THR A 167 -7.53 10.97 8.45
N HIS A 168 -6.26 11.09 8.03
CA HIS A 168 -5.49 12.33 8.17
C HIS A 168 -5.93 13.46 7.24
N ALA A 169 -6.63 13.18 6.14
CA ALA A 169 -6.94 14.20 5.14
C ALA A 169 -8.15 15.04 5.57
N ALA A 170 -7.92 16.33 5.78
CA ALA A 170 -8.96 17.34 6.01
C ALA A 170 -9.62 17.77 4.70
N ALA A 171 -8.84 17.90 3.62
CA ALA A 171 -9.32 18.18 2.27
C ALA A 171 -8.48 17.43 1.23
N ARG A 172 -9.09 17.07 0.09
CA ARG A 172 -8.40 16.43 -1.05
C ARG A 172 -9.19 16.65 -2.34
N LYS A 173 -8.49 16.85 -3.47
CA LYS A 173 -9.14 17.00 -4.78
C LYS A 173 -8.20 16.61 -5.91
N GLU A 174 -8.70 15.83 -6.86
CA GLU A 174 -8.01 15.51 -8.10
C GLU A 174 -8.20 16.69 -9.07
N ILE A 175 -7.27 17.64 -9.06
CA ILE A 175 -7.41 18.90 -9.81
C ILE A 175 -6.06 19.57 -10.07
N HIS A 176 -5.95 20.26 -11.20
CA HIS A 176 -4.86 21.19 -11.47
C HIS A 176 -5.06 22.50 -10.72
N HIS A 177 -4.05 22.93 -9.97
CA HIS A 177 -4.17 24.08 -9.08
C HIS A 177 -2.82 24.67 -8.68
N VAL A 178 -2.88 25.85 -8.09
CA VAL A 178 -1.83 26.45 -7.26
C VAL A 178 -2.37 26.70 -5.85
N THR A 179 -1.50 26.76 -4.85
CA THR A 179 -1.89 27.18 -3.49
C THR A 179 -1.17 28.48 -3.14
N VAL A 180 -1.92 29.47 -2.69
CA VAL A 180 -1.41 30.77 -2.24
C VAL A 180 -1.59 30.86 -0.72
N MET A 181 -0.56 31.31 -0.01
CA MET A 181 -0.57 31.42 1.45
C MET A 181 -0.11 32.80 1.90
N ASP A 182 -0.94 33.46 2.68
CA ASP A 182 -0.62 34.71 3.37
C ASP A 182 -0.17 34.36 4.79
N VAL A 183 1.13 34.53 5.09
CA VAL A 183 1.72 34.25 6.40
C VAL A 183 1.71 35.54 7.22
N GLN A 184 0.96 35.54 8.31
CA GLN A 184 0.81 36.66 9.25
C GLN A 184 1.40 36.28 10.61
N ASP A 185 1.38 37.17 11.61
CA ASP A 185 1.99 36.87 12.91
C ASP A 185 1.27 35.75 13.68
N ASP A 186 -0.06 35.73 13.65
CA ASP A 186 -0.88 34.78 14.41
C ASP A 186 -1.50 33.67 13.56
N ARG A 187 -1.47 33.79 12.23
CA ARG A 187 -2.11 32.83 11.33
C ARG A 187 -1.45 32.70 9.96
N ILE A 188 -1.65 31.54 9.34
CA ILE A 188 -1.48 31.33 7.89
C ILE A 188 -2.86 31.24 7.26
N VAL A 189 -3.15 32.08 6.26
CA VAL A 189 -4.39 32.00 5.47
C VAL A 189 -4.06 31.44 4.09
N GLY A 190 -4.59 30.25 3.78
CA GLY A 190 -4.33 29.55 2.53
C GLY A 190 -5.54 29.48 1.61
N ARG A 191 -5.28 29.55 0.30
CA ARG A 191 -6.27 29.43 -0.78
C ARG A 191 -5.74 28.50 -1.86
N ALA A 192 -6.47 27.42 -2.16
CA ALA A 192 -6.18 26.55 -3.29
C ALA A 192 -7.03 26.97 -4.49
N ILE A 193 -6.38 27.35 -5.58
CA ILE A 193 -6.96 28.03 -6.74
C ILE A 193 -6.79 27.14 -7.97
N ASP A 194 -7.89 26.80 -8.63
CA ASP A 194 -7.85 26.00 -9.86
C ASP A 194 -7.44 26.85 -11.09
N ILE A 195 -7.33 26.19 -12.25
CA ILE A 195 -6.88 26.81 -13.50
C ILE A 195 -7.83 27.89 -14.04
N ASP A 196 -9.09 27.90 -13.58
CA ASP A 196 -10.09 28.90 -13.95
C ASP A 196 -10.09 30.09 -12.96
N GLY A 197 -9.22 30.05 -11.94
CA GLY A 197 -9.12 31.09 -10.92
C GLY A 197 -10.08 30.90 -9.75
N ASN A 198 -10.80 29.78 -9.67
CA ASN A 198 -11.74 29.54 -8.57
C ASN A 198 -11.01 29.01 -7.34
N THR A 199 -11.31 29.57 -6.18
CA THR A 199 -10.87 29.01 -4.90
C THR A 199 -11.77 27.82 -4.54
N PHE A 200 -11.20 26.61 -4.48
CA PHE A 200 -11.95 25.38 -4.16
C PHE A 200 -11.67 24.83 -2.77
N ASP A 201 -10.61 25.30 -2.10
CA ASP A 201 -10.37 25.10 -0.67
C ASP A 201 -9.77 26.39 -0.09
N ALA A 202 -10.17 26.72 1.14
CA ALA A 202 -9.62 27.83 1.90
C ALA A 202 -9.43 27.36 3.35
N PHE A 203 -8.32 27.75 3.97
CA PHE A 203 -7.99 27.31 5.32
C PHE A 203 -7.25 28.38 6.11
N VAL A 204 -7.34 28.26 7.43
CA VAL A 204 -6.60 29.08 8.38
C VAL A 204 -5.87 28.17 9.34
N TYR A 205 -4.56 28.36 9.49
CA TYR A 205 -3.79 27.76 10.58
C TYR A 205 -3.50 28.85 11.60
N ASP A 206 -4.15 28.78 12.75
CA ASP A 206 -3.97 29.71 13.86
C ASP A 206 -2.85 29.19 14.77
N LYS A 207 -1.91 30.07 15.15
CA LYS A 207 -0.78 29.74 16.00
C LYS A 207 -1.19 29.45 17.45
N GLN A 208 -2.26 30.08 17.93
CA GLN A 208 -2.71 30.01 19.33
C GLN A 208 -3.85 29.01 19.56
N ALA A 209 -4.59 28.62 18.52
CA ALA A 209 -5.68 27.66 18.65
C ALA A 209 -5.16 26.20 18.69
N PRO A 210 -5.34 25.46 19.80
CA PRO A 210 -5.14 24.01 19.76
C PRO A 210 -6.24 23.36 18.91
N ASN A 211 -5.90 22.28 18.21
CA ASN A 211 -6.91 21.48 17.52
C ASN A 211 -7.84 20.79 18.52
N SER A 212 -9.11 20.60 18.14
CA SER A 212 -9.99 19.67 18.84
C SER A 212 -9.51 18.22 18.64
N PRO A 213 -9.98 17.26 19.46
CA PRO A 213 -9.73 15.83 19.21
C PRO A 213 -10.10 15.37 17.78
N GLU A 214 -11.14 15.95 17.18
CA GLU A 214 -11.62 15.65 15.82
C GLU A 214 -10.68 16.17 14.72
N GLU A 215 -9.84 17.15 15.03
CA GLU A 215 -8.90 17.80 14.13
C GLU A 215 -7.43 17.48 14.43
N PHE A 216 -7.19 16.55 15.36
CA PHE A 216 -5.86 16.10 15.74
C PHE A 216 -5.64 14.62 15.39
N ILE A 217 -4.51 14.32 14.79
CA ILE A 217 -4.06 12.98 14.41
C ILE A 217 -2.88 12.60 15.30
N ALA A 218 -3.07 11.56 16.13
CA ALA A 218 -2.00 11.01 16.94
C ALA A 218 -1.02 10.24 16.05
N TYR A 219 0.23 10.67 16.02
CA TYR A 219 1.29 10.01 15.25
C TYR A 219 1.62 8.60 15.77
N GLU A 220 1.40 8.38 17.06
CA GLU A 220 1.53 7.10 17.75
C GLU A 220 0.75 5.98 17.07
N ILE A 221 -0.43 6.29 16.53
CA ILE A 221 -1.27 5.31 15.84
C ILE A 221 -0.56 4.78 14.59
N TYR A 222 0.11 5.62 13.80
CA TYR A 222 0.89 5.14 12.65
C TYR A 222 2.03 4.22 13.08
N THR A 223 2.69 4.55 14.19
CA THR A 223 3.75 3.72 14.77
C THR A 223 3.19 2.37 15.23
N LEU A 224 2.04 2.38 15.90
CA LEU A 224 1.35 1.17 16.33
C LEU A 224 0.90 0.31 15.15
N GLU A 225 0.30 0.89 14.11
CA GLU A 225 -0.13 0.18 12.90
C GLU A 225 1.05 -0.53 12.21
N ARG A 226 2.20 0.15 12.11
CA ARG A 226 3.45 -0.43 11.59
C ARG A 226 3.91 -1.61 12.43
N ASP A 227 3.97 -1.44 13.75
CA ASP A 227 4.51 -2.45 14.66
C ASP A 227 3.58 -3.66 14.79
N LEU A 228 2.27 -3.43 14.83
CA LEU A 228 1.24 -4.45 14.76
C LEU A 228 1.30 -5.21 13.44
N GLY A 229 1.46 -4.51 12.31
CA GLY A 229 1.63 -5.14 11.01
C GLY A 229 2.87 -6.05 10.97
N ASN A 230 3.99 -5.59 11.53
CA ASN A 230 5.22 -6.37 11.63
C ASN A 230 5.07 -7.60 12.55
N ALA A 231 4.39 -7.46 13.68
CA ALA A 231 4.12 -8.57 14.60
C ALA A 231 3.22 -9.63 13.95
N ILE A 232 2.15 -9.21 13.27
CA ILE A 232 1.22 -10.13 12.61
C ILE A 232 1.88 -10.85 11.43
N ARG A 233 2.73 -10.16 10.65
CA ARG A 233 3.52 -10.81 9.59
C ARG A 233 4.37 -11.97 10.11
N LYS A 234 4.91 -11.86 11.34
CA LYS A 234 5.73 -12.91 11.98
C LYS A 234 4.92 -14.07 12.57
N MET A 235 3.60 -13.94 12.74
CA MET A 235 2.75 -15.03 13.23
C MET A 235 2.83 -16.25 12.29
N PRO A 236 2.62 -17.48 12.76
CA PRO A 236 2.50 -18.63 11.87
C PRO A 236 1.24 -18.53 10.99
N VAL A 237 1.29 -19.15 9.83
CA VAL A 237 0.09 -19.38 8.99
C VAL A 237 -0.58 -20.65 9.49
N ALA A 238 -1.86 -20.57 9.84
CA ALA A 238 -2.66 -21.73 10.22
C ALA A 238 -3.28 -22.39 8.98
N GLN A 239 -3.42 -23.71 9.01
CA GLN A 239 -4.10 -24.47 7.96
C GLN A 239 -5.41 -25.02 8.49
N SER A 240 -6.47 -24.94 7.69
CA SER A 240 -7.72 -25.62 8.03
C SER A 240 -7.56 -27.14 7.96
N ASN A 241 -8.39 -27.87 8.71
CA ASN A 241 -8.50 -29.31 8.59
C ASN A 241 -9.95 -29.76 8.81
N LYS A 242 -10.22 -31.06 8.74
CA LYS A 242 -11.57 -31.65 8.89
C LYS A 242 -12.28 -31.28 10.20
N LYS A 243 -11.55 -30.88 11.24
CA LYS A 243 -12.10 -30.47 12.55
C LYS A 243 -12.28 -28.96 12.71
N GLY A 244 -11.88 -28.16 11.72
CA GLY A 244 -11.85 -26.71 11.83
C GLY A 244 -10.47 -26.11 11.65
N VAL A 245 -10.39 -24.83 12.00
CA VAL A 245 -9.14 -24.10 12.14
C VAL A 245 -9.11 -23.44 13.51
N GLN A 246 -7.92 -23.41 14.12
CA GLN A 246 -7.71 -22.74 15.39
C GLN A 246 -6.42 -21.91 15.33
N VAL A 247 -6.52 -20.67 15.79
CA VAL A 247 -5.40 -19.75 15.95
C VAL A 247 -5.36 -19.35 17.42
N ASN A 248 -4.25 -19.66 18.10
CA ASN A 248 -3.98 -19.23 19.47
C ASN A 248 -2.61 -18.55 19.47
N GLN A 249 -2.60 -17.23 19.62
CA GLN A 249 -1.39 -16.43 19.52
C GLN A 249 -1.42 -15.28 20.54
N VAL A 250 -0.25 -14.80 20.92
CA VAL A 250 -0.11 -13.55 21.69
C VAL A 250 0.71 -12.59 20.85
N LEU A 251 0.11 -11.45 20.53
CA LEU A 251 0.80 -10.35 19.87
C LEU A 251 1.31 -9.40 20.95
N GLU A 252 2.61 -9.14 20.91
CA GLU A 252 3.23 -8.11 21.75
C GLU A 252 3.83 -7.04 20.84
N VAL A 253 3.46 -5.78 21.08
CA VAL A 253 3.98 -4.62 20.36
C VAL A 253 4.36 -3.50 21.34
N PRO A 254 5.34 -2.65 21.00
CA PRO A 254 5.66 -1.47 21.80
C PRO A 254 4.42 -0.58 21.97
N ASN A 255 4.29 0.03 23.15
CA ASN A 255 3.32 1.10 23.37
C ASN A 255 3.95 2.44 22.97
N PRO A 256 3.50 3.09 21.89
CA PRO A 256 4.06 4.37 21.44
C PRO A 256 3.60 5.58 22.27
N PHE A 257 2.56 5.44 23.09
CA PHE A 257 1.98 6.57 23.83
C PHE A 257 2.84 7.00 25.02
N GLN A 258 3.06 8.31 25.12
CA GLN A 258 3.80 8.95 26.23
C GLN A 258 2.87 9.45 27.35
N ALA A 259 1.56 9.39 27.15
CA ALA A 259 0.54 9.68 28.16
C ALA A 259 -0.38 8.47 28.35
N PRO A 260 -1.00 8.31 29.54
CA PRO A 260 -1.99 7.26 29.75
C PRO A 260 -3.15 7.37 28.77
N ILE A 261 -3.58 6.23 28.22
CA ILE A 261 -4.70 6.18 27.28
C ILE A 261 -5.53 4.90 27.48
N GLN A 262 -6.84 5.00 27.37
CA GLN A 262 -7.72 3.83 27.41
C GLN A 262 -7.71 3.17 26.03
N MET A 263 -7.55 1.84 26.00
CA MET A 263 -7.60 1.02 24.79
C MET A 263 -8.67 -0.06 24.95
N THR A 264 -9.53 -0.20 23.95
CA THR A 264 -10.50 -1.28 23.85
C THR A 264 -10.20 -2.16 22.64
N PHE A 265 -9.87 -3.42 22.88
CA PHE A 265 -9.80 -4.46 21.86
C PHE A 265 -11.19 -5.07 21.65
N SER A 266 -11.60 -5.29 20.41
CA SER A 266 -12.83 -6.01 20.04
C SER A 266 -12.71 -6.75 18.71
N TRP A 267 -13.54 -7.78 18.52
CA TRP A 267 -13.69 -8.47 17.24
C TRP A 267 -14.93 -8.01 16.47
N GLN A 268 -14.85 -8.09 15.15
CA GLN A 268 -15.92 -7.80 14.19
C GLN A 268 -16.10 -8.98 13.23
N GLY A 269 -17.34 -9.25 12.81
CA GLY A 269 -17.65 -10.28 11.82
C GLY A 269 -17.47 -11.72 12.31
N THR A 270 -17.84 -12.01 13.56
CA THR A 270 -17.56 -13.31 14.23
C THR A 270 -18.66 -14.37 14.03
N ASN A 271 -19.58 -14.20 13.07
CA ASN A 271 -20.81 -15.01 12.98
C ASN A 271 -20.59 -16.53 13.05
N ASN A 272 -19.55 -17.04 12.37
CA ASN A 272 -19.19 -18.47 12.34
C ASN A 272 -17.95 -18.80 13.20
N TRP A 273 -17.53 -17.88 14.07
CA TRP A 273 -16.25 -17.94 14.76
C TRP A 273 -16.41 -17.82 16.27
N GLN A 274 -15.70 -18.67 17.00
CA GLN A 274 -15.54 -18.53 18.45
C GLN A 274 -14.24 -17.77 18.71
N VAL A 275 -14.34 -16.57 19.28
CA VAL A 275 -13.19 -15.72 19.57
C VAL A 275 -13.09 -15.41 21.06
N GLN A 276 -11.86 -15.30 21.57
CA GLN A 276 -11.62 -14.93 22.96
C GLN A 276 -10.35 -14.05 23.10
N PRO A 277 -10.41 -12.95 23.87
CA PRO A 277 -11.62 -12.33 24.43
C PRO A 277 -12.51 -11.76 23.32
N GLN A 278 -13.82 -11.65 23.55
CA GLN A 278 -14.72 -10.97 22.59
C GLN A 278 -14.44 -9.45 22.59
N GLN A 279 -14.24 -8.89 23.78
CA GLN A 279 -13.84 -7.51 24.00
C GLN A 279 -13.00 -7.42 25.28
N LYS A 280 -12.03 -6.52 25.32
CA LYS A 280 -11.22 -6.21 26.51
C LYS A 280 -10.87 -4.73 26.51
N THR A 281 -11.08 -4.06 27.63
CA THR A 281 -10.65 -2.67 27.85
C THR A 281 -9.58 -2.61 28.91
N GLU A 282 -8.54 -1.83 28.68
CA GLU A 282 -7.48 -1.56 29.65
C GLU A 282 -6.87 -0.16 29.48
N THR A 283 -6.29 0.37 30.55
CA THR A 283 -5.55 1.64 30.49
C THR A 283 -4.08 1.33 30.21
N LEU A 284 -3.58 1.81 29.08
CA LEU A 284 -2.18 1.71 28.70
C LEU A 284 -1.38 2.77 29.45
N GLN A 285 -0.45 2.34 30.30
CA GLN A 285 0.53 3.22 30.93
C GLN A 285 1.74 3.42 30.01
N PRO A 286 2.34 4.62 29.94
CA PRO A 286 3.54 4.87 29.15
C PRO A 286 4.63 3.83 29.42
N GLY A 287 5.27 3.35 28.36
CA GLY A 287 6.35 2.34 28.44
C GLY A 287 5.90 0.90 28.70
N THR A 288 4.62 0.63 29.01
CA THR A 288 4.11 -0.74 29.16
C THR A 288 3.72 -1.32 27.79
N PRO A 289 4.33 -2.41 27.31
CA PRO A 289 4.00 -3.00 26.01
C PRO A 289 2.54 -3.43 25.90
N ILE A 290 1.98 -3.35 24.69
CA ILE A 290 0.62 -3.81 24.39
C ILE A 290 0.67 -5.32 24.15
N ARG A 291 -0.10 -6.09 24.91
CA ARG A 291 -0.23 -7.55 24.77
C ARG A 291 -1.66 -7.94 24.39
N LEU A 292 -1.84 -8.42 23.16
CA LEU A 292 -3.14 -8.85 22.62
C LEU A 292 -3.18 -10.38 22.49
N THR A 293 -4.11 -11.01 23.19
CA THR A 293 -4.39 -12.45 23.02
C THR A 293 -5.34 -12.65 21.84
N ILE A 294 -4.88 -13.39 20.84
CA ILE A 294 -5.63 -13.74 19.63
C ILE A 294 -5.98 -15.22 19.71
N ASN A 295 -7.17 -15.53 20.24
CA ASN A 295 -7.73 -16.88 20.21
C ASN A 295 -8.97 -16.88 19.31
N ALA A 296 -8.93 -17.65 18.23
CA ALA A 296 -10.03 -17.79 17.27
C ALA A 296 -10.16 -19.24 16.82
N LYS A 297 -11.38 -19.76 16.81
CA LYS A 297 -11.73 -21.09 16.29
C LYS A 297 -12.85 -20.95 15.26
N GLY A 298 -12.61 -21.46 14.07
CA GLY A 298 -13.51 -21.40 12.93
C GLY A 298 -13.87 -22.79 12.37
N PRO A 299 -14.81 -22.85 11.42
CA PRO A 299 -15.26 -24.10 10.80
C PRO A 299 -14.17 -24.71 9.90
N ALA A 300 -14.37 -25.98 9.50
CA ALA A 300 -13.43 -26.71 8.62
C ALA A 300 -13.42 -26.14 7.20
N ASP A 301 -14.63 -25.84 6.73
CA ASP A 301 -14.93 -25.33 5.40
C ASP A 301 -15.66 -23.99 5.54
N ALA A 302 -15.62 -23.16 4.50
CA ALA A 302 -16.30 -21.85 4.47
C ALA A 302 -15.96 -20.91 5.65
N PHE A 303 -14.70 -20.93 6.11
CA PHE A 303 -14.21 -20.07 7.19
C PHE A 303 -13.93 -18.61 6.77
N TYR A 304 -14.07 -18.31 5.47
CA TYR A 304 -14.06 -16.94 4.95
C TYR A 304 -15.48 -16.34 4.93
N PRO A 305 -15.64 -15.03 5.18
CA PRO A 305 -14.60 -14.05 5.52
C PRO A 305 -14.02 -14.27 6.93
N LEU A 306 -12.74 -13.93 7.12
CA LEU A 306 -12.09 -14.00 8.43
C LEU A 306 -12.58 -12.85 9.34
N PRO A 307 -12.77 -13.09 10.66
CA PRO A 307 -13.02 -12.03 11.63
C PRO A 307 -11.91 -10.98 11.62
N THR A 308 -12.31 -9.74 11.84
CA THR A 308 -11.38 -8.60 11.91
C THR A 308 -11.31 -8.10 13.36
N ALA A 309 -10.16 -7.62 13.80
CA ALA A 309 -10.00 -7.05 15.13
C ALA A 309 -9.88 -5.52 15.06
N GLN A 310 -10.31 -4.85 16.12
CA GLN A 310 -10.21 -3.40 16.27
C GLN A 310 -9.62 -3.02 17.62
N LEU A 311 -8.74 -2.02 17.62
CA LEU A 311 -8.35 -1.26 18.81
C LEU A 311 -9.02 0.11 18.72
N THR A 312 -9.78 0.48 19.75
CA THR A 312 -10.33 1.84 19.91
C THR A 312 -9.61 2.54 21.06
N PHE A 313 -9.29 3.82 20.89
CA PHE A 313 -8.53 4.62 21.85
C PHE A 313 -9.36 5.80 22.37
N SER A 314 -9.33 6.03 23.67
CA SER A 314 -10.07 7.11 24.33
C SER A 314 -9.28 7.65 25.53
N LYS A 315 -9.71 8.81 26.03
CA LYS A 315 -9.28 9.29 27.34
C LYS A 315 -9.80 8.36 28.45
N ALA A 316 -9.27 8.51 29.66
CA ALA A 316 -9.64 7.68 30.81
C ALA A 316 -11.12 7.81 31.21
N ASP A 317 -11.75 8.96 30.93
CA ASP A 317 -13.17 9.25 31.13
C ASP A 317 -14.07 8.76 29.99
N GLY A 318 -13.49 8.17 28.93
CA GLY A 318 -14.20 7.68 27.75
C GLY A 318 -14.36 8.73 26.64
N GLU A 319 -13.93 9.97 26.84
CA GLU A 319 -13.99 10.98 25.79
C GLU A 319 -13.01 10.70 24.63
N LYS A 320 -13.31 11.25 23.45
CA LYS A 320 -12.44 11.17 22.28
C LYS A 320 -11.09 11.85 22.56
N ALA A 321 -9.99 11.14 22.29
CA ALA A 321 -8.64 11.67 22.46
C ALA A 321 -8.10 12.32 21.18
N PHE A 322 -8.37 11.70 20.02
CA PHE A 322 -7.90 12.13 18.70
C PHE A 322 -8.75 11.50 17.58
N ARG A 323 -8.55 11.94 16.34
CA ARG A 323 -9.37 11.59 15.19
C ARG A 323 -9.16 10.16 14.69
N ASN A 324 -7.90 9.69 14.68
CA ASN A 324 -7.52 8.35 14.26
C ASN A 324 -7.52 7.35 15.42
N ASP A 325 -8.59 7.37 16.20
CA ASP A 325 -8.77 6.59 17.42
C ASP A 325 -9.20 5.14 17.19
N VAL A 326 -9.30 4.69 15.95
CA VAL A 326 -9.65 3.30 15.62
C VAL A 326 -8.60 2.70 14.70
N VAL A 327 -7.98 1.61 15.15
CA VAL A 327 -7.07 0.77 14.35
C VAL A 327 -7.76 -0.54 14.04
N THR A 328 -8.04 -0.78 12.76
CA THR A 328 -8.59 -2.06 12.28
C THR A 328 -7.47 -2.94 11.74
N PHE A 329 -7.40 -4.18 12.21
CA PHE A 329 -6.35 -5.12 11.83
C PHE A 329 -6.84 -6.56 11.66
N TYR A 330 -6.05 -7.36 10.96
CA TYR A 330 -6.41 -8.69 10.47
C TYR A 330 -5.42 -9.73 10.99
N PRO A 331 -5.61 -10.22 12.22
CA PRO A 331 -4.61 -11.06 12.89
C PRO A 331 -4.65 -12.54 12.47
N LEU A 332 -5.58 -12.94 11.61
CA LEU A 332 -5.75 -14.34 11.20
C LEU A 332 -5.12 -14.58 9.83
N LYS A 333 -4.04 -15.38 9.80
CA LYS A 333 -3.43 -15.91 8.58
C LYS A 333 -3.81 -17.37 8.42
N ILE A 334 -4.80 -17.64 7.57
CA ILE A 334 -5.36 -18.98 7.41
C ILE A 334 -5.34 -19.36 5.93
N VAL A 335 -4.89 -20.58 5.62
CA VAL A 335 -4.99 -21.15 4.27
C VAL A 335 -5.84 -22.42 4.29
N PRO A 336 -6.63 -22.68 3.23
CA PRO A 336 -7.33 -23.94 3.09
C PRO A 336 -6.33 -25.08 2.89
N ASN A 337 -6.48 -26.18 3.62
CA ASN A 337 -5.73 -27.41 3.30
C ASN A 337 -6.39 -28.12 2.13
N GLN A 338 -6.03 -27.71 0.92
CA GLN A 338 -6.64 -28.19 -0.32
C GLN A 338 -5.70 -29.06 -1.16
N THR A 339 -6.28 -30.09 -1.76
CA THR A 339 -5.65 -30.92 -2.79
C THR A 339 -6.44 -30.80 -4.09
N LEU A 340 -5.81 -30.25 -5.13
CA LEU A 340 -6.36 -30.15 -6.46
C LEU A 340 -6.20 -31.50 -7.17
N ASN A 341 -7.32 -32.19 -7.36
CA ASN A 341 -7.38 -33.45 -8.10
C ASN A 341 -7.64 -33.12 -9.58
N ILE A 342 -6.57 -32.88 -10.34
CA ILE A 342 -6.64 -32.44 -11.73
C ILE A 342 -6.83 -33.67 -12.63
N PRO A 343 -7.94 -33.79 -13.38
CA PRO A 343 -8.21 -34.92 -14.25
C PRO A 343 -7.32 -34.90 -15.49
N SER A 344 -7.08 -36.08 -16.06
CA SER A 344 -6.36 -36.25 -17.32
C SER A 344 -7.33 -36.45 -18.49
N THR A 345 -6.98 -35.94 -19.67
CA THR A 345 -7.72 -36.16 -20.92
C THR A 345 -6.83 -36.70 -22.03
N LYS A 346 -7.43 -37.48 -22.93
CA LYS A 346 -6.81 -37.92 -24.19
C LYS A 346 -7.19 -37.02 -25.38
N LYS A 347 -8.26 -36.23 -25.25
CA LYS A 347 -8.73 -35.32 -26.31
C LYS A 347 -7.75 -34.16 -26.45
N ALA A 348 -7.43 -33.78 -27.69
CA ALA A 348 -6.74 -32.52 -27.94
C ALA A 348 -7.59 -31.35 -27.45
N LEU A 349 -6.92 -30.30 -26.96
CA LEU A 349 -7.51 -29.01 -26.68
C LEU A 349 -7.01 -28.04 -27.75
N THR A 350 -7.90 -27.19 -28.23
CA THR A 350 -7.48 -26.06 -29.06
C THR A 350 -7.13 -24.92 -28.12
N LEU A 351 -6.07 -24.17 -28.43
CA LEU A 351 -5.71 -22.97 -27.67
C LEU A 351 -6.20 -21.77 -28.48
N ASP A 352 -7.47 -21.41 -28.34
CA ASP A 352 -8.14 -20.34 -29.09
C ASP A 352 -8.86 -19.34 -28.18
N GLY A 353 -8.82 -19.57 -26.86
CA GLY A 353 -9.51 -18.75 -25.88
C GLY A 353 -10.98 -19.10 -25.74
N ASP A 354 -11.53 -20.09 -26.44
CA ASP A 354 -12.91 -20.54 -26.31
C ASP A 354 -13.04 -21.70 -25.31
N LEU A 355 -13.68 -21.40 -24.17
CA LEU A 355 -13.88 -22.38 -23.11
C LEU A 355 -15.07 -23.35 -23.37
N SER A 356 -15.67 -23.32 -24.55
CA SER A 356 -16.74 -24.24 -24.97
C SER A 356 -16.24 -25.66 -25.26
N ASP A 357 -14.93 -25.81 -25.44
CA ASP A 357 -14.24 -27.05 -25.78
C ASP A 357 -14.66 -28.25 -24.89
N ALA A 358 -14.93 -29.40 -25.51
CA ALA A 358 -15.49 -30.55 -24.80
C ALA A 358 -14.58 -31.11 -23.69
N ALA A 359 -13.28 -30.82 -23.75
CA ALA A 359 -12.33 -31.18 -22.70
C ALA A 359 -12.57 -30.39 -21.40
N TRP A 360 -12.98 -29.12 -21.49
CA TRP A 360 -13.25 -28.27 -20.32
C TRP A 360 -14.44 -28.74 -19.48
N GLN A 361 -15.39 -29.46 -20.09
CA GLN A 361 -16.52 -30.06 -19.38
C GLN A 361 -16.11 -31.15 -18.38
N ARG A 362 -14.89 -31.70 -18.51
CA ARG A 362 -14.33 -32.71 -17.60
C ARG A 362 -13.20 -32.16 -16.74
N ALA A 363 -12.88 -30.88 -16.85
CA ALA A 363 -11.81 -30.26 -16.08
C ALA A 363 -12.19 -30.12 -14.60
N LEU A 364 -11.19 -30.04 -13.73
CA LEU A 364 -11.39 -29.55 -12.37
C LEU A 364 -11.79 -28.07 -12.45
N VAL A 365 -12.87 -27.68 -11.79
CA VAL A 365 -13.34 -26.29 -11.72
C VAL A 365 -13.05 -25.73 -10.33
N THR A 366 -12.56 -24.49 -10.25
CA THR A 366 -12.43 -23.75 -8.99
C THR A 366 -12.80 -22.28 -9.16
N ASP A 367 -13.59 -21.76 -8.21
CA ASP A 367 -14.00 -20.37 -8.07
C ASP A 367 -13.77 -19.86 -6.62
N ASP A 368 -12.91 -20.56 -5.87
CA ASP A 368 -12.58 -20.29 -4.46
C ASP A 368 -11.50 -19.22 -4.30
N PHE A 369 -11.46 -18.24 -5.19
CA PHE A 369 -10.57 -17.10 -5.04
C PHE A 369 -11.00 -16.26 -3.83
N ILE A 370 -10.02 -15.88 -3.01
CA ILE A 370 -10.20 -15.01 -1.84
C ILE A 370 -9.21 -13.85 -1.97
N ASP A 371 -9.62 -12.66 -1.54
CA ASP A 371 -8.69 -11.53 -1.38
C ASP A 371 -7.49 -11.94 -0.50
N VAL A 372 -6.31 -11.41 -0.80
CA VAL A 372 -5.05 -11.75 -0.11
C VAL A 372 -5.09 -11.54 1.41
N GLN A 373 -6.01 -10.72 1.91
CA GLN A 373 -6.24 -10.52 3.34
C GLN A 373 -7.02 -11.67 4.01
N GLY A 374 -7.70 -12.51 3.23
CA GLY A 374 -8.73 -13.41 3.72
C GLY A 374 -10.03 -12.70 4.12
N SER A 375 -10.18 -11.42 3.75
CA SER A 375 -11.27 -10.58 4.25
C SER A 375 -12.60 -10.78 3.51
N SER A 376 -12.54 -11.22 2.25
CA SER A 376 -13.70 -11.34 1.36
C SER A 376 -13.37 -12.16 0.11
N ARG A 377 -14.42 -12.61 -0.58
CA ARG A 377 -14.31 -13.08 -1.97
C ARG A 377 -14.09 -11.87 -2.90
N PRO A 378 -13.43 -12.03 -4.06
CA PRO A 378 -13.23 -10.91 -4.98
C PRO A 378 -14.57 -10.35 -5.44
N GLN A 379 -14.64 -9.02 -5.59
CA GLN A 379 -15.85 -8.35 -6.06
C GLN A 379 -16.24 -8.79 -7.48
N ARG A 380 -15.23 -9.06 -8.31
CA ARG A 380 -15.38 -9.60 -9.66
C ARG A 380 -14.98 -11.05 -9.69
N GLN A 381 -15.88 -11.91 -10.17
CA GLN A 381 -15.69 -13.35 -10.12
C GLN A 381 -14.53 -13.80 -11.00
N VAL A 382 -13.87 -14.86 -10.52
CA VAL A 382 -12.81 -15.57 -11.23
C VAL A 382 -13.14 -17.05 -11.16
N LYS A 383 -13.22 -17.69 -12.32
CA LYS A 383 -13.47 -19.13 -12.43
C LYS A 383 -12.38 -19.76 -13.27
N ALA A 384 -11.65 -20.70 -12.66
CA ALA A 384 -10.58 -21.43 -13.33
C ALA A 384 -10.98 -22.87 -13.61
N ARG A 385 -10.43 -23.43 -14.69
CA ARG A 385 -10.53 -24.84 -15.07
C ARG A 385 -9.14 -25.41 -15.26
N LEU A 386 -8.89 -26.60 -14.73
CA LEU A 386 -7.60 -27.30 -14.85
C LEU A 386 -7.79 -28.71 -15.40
N ILE A 387 -7.00 -29.06 -16.41
CA ILE A 387 -6.97 -30.41 -16.96
C ILE A 387 -5.57 -30.73 -17.44
N LYS A 388 -5.15 -32.00 -17.32
CA LYS A 388 -3.85 -32.46 -17.80
C LYS A 388 -4.01 -33.28 -19.07
N LYS A 389 -3.09 -33.13 -20.01
CA LYS A 389 -2.90 -34.06 -21.12
C LYS A 389 -1.43 -34.32 -21.28
N ASP A 390 -1.04 -35.59 -21.30
CA ASP A 390 0.36 -36.00 -21.42
C ASP A 390 1.23 -35.25 -20.38
N ASN A 391 2.29 -34.55 -20.80
CA ASN A 391 3.15 -33.76 -19.91
C ASN A 391 2.82 -32.25 -19.91
N GLN A 392 1.57 -31.89 -20.17
CA GLN A 392 1.11 -30.52 -20.26
C GLN A 392 -0.07 -30.29 -19.31
N LEU A 393 0.00 -29.20 -18.56
CA LEU A 393 -1.11 -28.69 -17.76
C LEU A 393 -1.83 -27.60 -18.57
N TYR A 394 -3.11 -27.80 -18.79
CA TYR A 394 -3.99 -26.81 -19.40
C TYR A 394 -4.75 -26.09 -18.29
N VAL A 395 -4.71 -24.76 -18.34
CA VAL A 395 -5.42 -23.90 -17.40
C VAL A 395 -6.26 -22.91 -18.19
N ALA A 396 -7.55 -22.86 -17.91
CA ALA A 396 -8.42 -21.81 -18.41
C ALA A 396 -8.89 -20.95 -17.25
N ALA A 397 -9.10 -19.66 -17.49
CA ALA A 397 -9.67 -18.75 -16.52
C ALA A 397 -10.67 -17.81 -17.19
N GLN A 398 -11.85 -17.67 -16.60
CA GLN A 398 -12.88 -16.70 -16.96
C GLN A 398 -12.96 -15.65 -15.85
N MET A 399 -12.94 -14.38 -16.24
CA MET A 399 -12.66 -13.26 -15.35
C MET A 399 -13.58 -12.09 -15.65
N GLU A 400 -14.37 -11.68 -14.66
CA GLU A 400 -15.22 -10.50 -14.78
C GLU A 400 -14.39 -9.21 -14.79
N ALA A 401 -14.65 -8.27 -15.69
CA ALA A 401 -13.96 -6.99 -15.78
C ALA A 401 -14.81 -5.92 -16.47
N PRO A 402 -14.49 -4.63 -16.31
CA PRO A 402 -15.10 -3.55 -17.09
C PRO A 402 -14.87 -3.76 -18.59
N GLU A 403 -15.86 -3.40 -19.41
CA GLU A 403 -15.81 -3.55 -20.87
C GLU A 403 -14.64 -2.77 -21.50
N ASP A 404 -14.33 -1.59 -20.96
CA ASP A 404 -13.27 -0.71 -21.46
C ASP A 404 -11.86 -1.18 -21.12
N LEU A 405 -11.69 -2.11 -20.17
CA LEU A 405 -10.39 -2.71 -19.85
C LEU A 405 -9.76 -3.30 -21.11
N THR A 406 -10.56 -3.89 -22.00
CA THR A 406 -10.09 -4.57 -23.21
C THR A 406 -9.64 -3.61 -24.32
N LYS A 407 -9.83 -2.29 -24.17
CA LYS A 407 -9.56 -1.31 -25.26
C LYS A 407 -8.09 -0.89 -25.38
N LYS A 408 -7.28 -1.02 -24.32
CA LYS A 408 -5.86 -0.64 -24.32
C LYS A 408 -5.06 -1.56 -23.40
N GLY A 409 -3.93 -2.04 -23.86
CA GLY A 409 -3.00 -2.80 -23.04
C GLY A 409 -1.70 -3.12 -23.75
N TYR A 410 -0.95 -4.04 -23.16
CA TYR A 410 0.32 -4.48 -23.67
C TYR A 410 0.20 -5.93 -24.14
N GLU A 411 0.95 -6.24 -25.20
CA GLU A 411 0.97 -7.55 -25.84
C GLU A 411 2.41 -8.09 -25.89
N GLY A 412 2.56 -9.32 -26.36
CA GLY A 412 3.84 -9.95 -26.62
C GLY A 412 4.47 -10.65 -25.41
N ARG A 413 5.46 -11.50 -25.71
CA ARG A 413 6.21 -12.29 -24.72
C ARG A 413 7.26 -11.44 -24.01
N ASP A 414 7.58 -11.81 -22.78
CA ASP A 414 8.59 -11.17 -21.91
C ASP A 414 8.31 -9.68 -21.66
N ASN A 415 7.03 -9.30 -21.68
CA ASN A 415 6.65 -7.91 -21.51
C ASN A 415 6.79 -7.47 -20.05
N SER A 416 7.86 -6.73 -19.74
CA SER A 416 8.14 -6.23 -18.38
C SER A 416 7.03 -5.36 -17.77
N ARG A 417 6.08 -4.86 -18.58
CA ARG A 417 4.93 -4.08 -18.11
C ARG A 417 3.70 -4.94 -17.83
N ALA A 418 3.70 -6.23 -18.18
CA ALA A 418 2.55 -7.12 -17.97
C ALA A 418 2.03 -7.14 -16.51
N PRO A 419 2.89 -7.15 -15.46
CA PRO A 419 2.43 -7.11 -14.07
C PRO A 419 1.70 -5.80 -13.67
N ARG A 420 1.78 -4.75 -14.50
CA ARG A 420 1.07 -3.47 -14.28
C ARG A 420 -0.35 -3.45 -14.84
N ASN A 421 -0.79 -4.51 -15.51
CA ASN A 421 -2.10 -4.64 -16.17
C ASN A 421 -2.98 -5.64 -15.43
N ASP A 422 -4.26 -5.72 -15.83
CA ASP A 422 -5.12 -6.83 -15.39
C ASP A 422 -4.53 -8.14 -15.90
N HIS A 423 -4.28 -9.07 -14.99
CA HIS A 423 -3.60 -10.31 -15.34
C HIS A 423 -3.99 -11.47 -14.46
N PHE A 424 -3.88 -12.66 -15.05
CA PHE A 424 -4.03 -13.95 -14.40
C PHE A 424 -2.66 -14.61 -14.28
N ARG A 425 -2.39 -15.28 -13.16
CA ARG A 425 -1.17 -16.05 -12.96
C ARG A 425 -1.46 -17.48 -12.54
N VAL A 426 -0.67 -18.39 -13.09
CA VAL A 426 -0.51 -19.75 -12.58
C VAL A 426 0.87 -19.80 -11.92
N HIS A 427 0.90 -20.12 -10.62
CA HIS A 427 2.11 -20.41 -9.89
C HIS A 427 2.22 -21.91 -9.65
N ILE A 428 3.34 -22.50 -10.03
CA ILE A 428 3.68 -23.90 -9.75
C ILE A 428 4.87 -23.94 -8.82
N GLY A 429 4.66 -24.48 -7.63
CA GLY A 429 5.67 -24.64 -6.60
C GLY A 429 6.26 -26.05 -6.57
N VAL A 430 7.57 -26.14 -6.36
CA VAL A 430 8.34 -27.38 -6.20
C VAL A 430 9.39 -27.17 -5.10
N GLY A 431 9.18 -27.77 -3.94
CA GLY A 431 10.03 -27.49 -2.77
C GLY A 431 9.93 -26.01 -2.38
N ASP A 432 11.03 -25.27 -2.51
CA ASP A 432 11.13 -23.81 -2.27
C ASP A 432 11.24 -22.99 -3.55
N GLN A 433 11.16 -23.64 -4.72
CA GLN A 433 11.19 -23.01 -6.03
C GLN A 433 9.76 -22.78 -6.50
N ALA A 434 9.48 -21.58 -7.00
CA ALA A 434 8.24 -21.28 -7.70
C ALA A 434 8.51 -20.91 -9.16
N TYR A 435 7.58 -21.32 -10.01
CA TYR A 435 7.50 -21.01 -11.43
C TYR A 435 6.20 -20.25 -11.66
N THR A 436 6.26 -19.07 -12.27
CA THR A 436 5.12 -18.19 -12.48
C THR A 436 4.88 -18.04 -13.97
N PHE A 437 3.62 -18.18 -14.38
CA PHE A 437 3.16 -17.97 -15.75
C PHE A 437 2.06 -16.92 -15.70
N LEU A 438 2.28 -15.78 -16.35
CA LEU A 438 1.38 -14.62 -16.35
C LEU A 438 0.85 -14.39 -17.75
N VAL A 439 -0.45 -14.10 -17.83
CA VAL A 439 -1.09 -13.60 -19.04
C VAL A 439 -1.98 -12.40 -18.71
N THR A 440 -1.93 -11.36 -19.54
CA THR A 440 -2.80 -10.18 -19.42
C THR A 440 -4.06 -10.31 -20.27
N ALA A 441 -5.06 -9.45 -20.00
CA ALA A 441 -6.27 -9.35 -20.82
C ALA A 441 -6.01 -9.12 -22.33
N HIS A 442 -4.84 -8.55 -22.68
CA HIS A 442 -4.42 -8.27 -24.06
C HIS A 442 -3.39 -9.28 -24.59
N GLY A 443 -3.12 -10.35 -23.85
CA GLY A 443 -2.21 -11.41 -24.31
C GLY A 443 -0.72 -11.07 -24.19
N ALA A 444 -0.32 -10.11 -23.35
CA ALA A 444 1.06 -10.06 -22.91
C ALA A 444 1.35 -11.27 -22.01
N GLU A 445 2.47 -11.92 -22.29
CA GLU A 445 2.93 -13.11 -21.60
C GLU A 445 4.21 -12.78 -20.82
N LEU A 446 4.33 -13.35 -19.62
CA LEU A 446 5.56 -13.34 -18.85
C LEU A 446 5.69 -14.65 -18.09
N ASP A 447 6.85 -15.28 -18.16
CA ASP A 447 7.24 -16.36 -17.26
C ASP A 447 8.44 -15.98 -16.40
N SER A 448 8.50 -16.61 -15.24
CA SER A 448 9.64 -16.47 -14.35
C SER A 448 9.77 -17.69 -13.47
N LYS A 449 10.98 -17.87 -12.95
CA LYS A 449 11.21 -18.79 -11.84
C LYS A 449 11.95 -18.06 -10.75
N GLY A 450 11.69 -18.39 -9.50
CA GLY A 450 12.47 -17.85 -8.41
C GLY A 450 12.42 -18.68 -7.14
N ARG A 451 13.31 -18.31 -6.21
CA ARG A 451 13.47 -18.95 -4.91
C ARG A 451 13.79 -17.86 -3.90
N SER A 452 13.04 -17.82 -2.81
CA SER A 452 13.10 -16.68 -1.89
C SER A 452 13.04 -15.37 -2.70
N THR A 453 13.69 -14.31 -2.23
CA THR A 453 13.62 -12.94 -2.80
C THR A 453 14.19 -12.77 -4.22
N THR A 454 14.59 -13.86 -4.89
CA THR A 454 15.20 -13.83 -6.22
C THR A 454 14.20 -14.28 -7.28
N GLU A 455 13.83 -13.37 -8.18
CA GLU A 455 13.03 -13.66 -9.37
C GLU A 455 13.92 -13.63 -10.62
N ASN A 456 13.94 -14.70 -11.40
CA ASN A 456 14.58 -14.75 -12.70
C ASN A 456 13.55 -14.72 -13.83
N ARG A 457 13.28 -13.51 -14.35
CA ARG A 457 12.43 -13.26 -15.53
C ARG A 457 13.12 -13.51 -16.88
N LYS A 458 14.39 -13.96 -16.89
CA LYS A 458 15.06 -14.40 -18.11
C LYS A 458 14.86 -15.89 -18.36
N TRP A 459 14.36 -16.63 -17.37
CA TRP A 459 14.01 -18.03 -17.55
C TRP A 459 12.75 -18.10 -18.40
N ASN A 460 12.85 -18.74 -19.57
CA ASN A 460 11.77 -18.90 -20.52
C ASN A 460 11.30 -20.36 -20.54
N SER A 461 10.01 -20.57 -20.36
CA SER A 461 9.29 -21.80 -20.67
C SER A 461 8.87 -21.79 -22.15
N THR A 462 8.31 -22.90 -22.62
CA THR A 462 7.60 -23.00 -23.91
C THR A 462 6.08 -22.88 -23.74
N PHE A 463 5.62 -22.37 -22.59
CA PHE A 463 4.19 -22.11 -22.36
C PHE A 463 3.61 -21.15 -23.40
N LYS A 464 2.33 -21.33 -23.69
CA LYS A 464 1.55 -20.47 -24.59
C LYS A 464 0.24 -20.12 -23.91
N ALA A 465 -0.26 -18.92 -24.19
CA ALA A 465 -1.58 -18.50 -23.77
C ALA A 465 -2.32 -17.78 -24.91
N VAL A 466 -3.65 -17.82 -24.84
CA VAL A 466 -4.53 -16.99 -25.66
C VAL A 466 -5.50 -16.30 -24.72
N SER A 467 -5.74 -15.01 -24.94
CA SER A 467 -6.72 -14.22 -24.19
C SER A 467 -7.73 -13.64 -25.14
N VAL A 468 -9.01 -13.74 -24.79
CA VAL A 468 -10.12 -13.20 -25.58
C VAL A 468 -11.04 -12.36 -24.70
N PRO A 469 -11.49 -11.19 -25.19
CA PRO A 469 -12.50 -10.41 -24.50
C PRO A 469 -13.84 -11.16 -24.50
N THR A 470 -14.65 -10.91 -23.47
CA THR A 470 -16.02 -11.42 -23.36
C THR A 470 -16.94 -10.25 -23.03
N LYS A 471 -18.27 -10.45 -23.15
CA LYS A 471 -19.26 -9.40 -22.85
C LYS A 471 -19.09 -8.79 -21.45
N ASN A 472 -18.66 -9.58 -20.47
CA ASN A 472 -18.57 -9.17 -19.07
C ASN A 472 -17.14 -9.24 -18.51
N GLY A 473 -16.11 -9.22 -19.38
CA GLY A 473 -14.72 -9.27 -18.96
C GLY A 473 -13.82 -9.92 -19.99
N TRP A 474 -13.01 -10.90 -19.58
CA TRP A 474 -12.12 -11.62 -20.49
C TRP A 474 -11.89 -13.05 -20.01
N GLN A 475 -11.40 -13.90 -20.90
CA GLN A 475 -11.01 -15.25 -20.57
C GLN A 475 -9.70 -15.61 -21.24
N THR A 476 -9.00 -16.58 -20.68
CA THR A 476 -7.74 -17.07 -21.21
C THR A 476 -7.67 -18.58 -21.14
N GLU A 477 -6.95 -19.16 -22.08
CA GLU A 477 -6.44 -20.52 -22.03
C GLU A 477 -4.92 -20.47 -22.01
N MET A 478 -4.31 -21.34 -21.22
CA MET A 478 -2.87 -21.50 -21.08
C MET A 478 -2.52 -22.98 -21.20
N VAL A 479 -1.42 -23.27 -21.90
CA VAL A 479 -0.78 -24.59 -21.89
C VAL A 479 0.62 -24.46 -21.30
N ILE A 480 0.84 -25.15 -20.19
CA ILE A 480 2.08 -25.11 -19.40
C ILE A 480 2.78 -26.47 -19.54
N PRO A 481 3.93 -26.55 -20.24
CA PRO A 481 4.71 -27.77 -20.37
C PRO A 481 5.39 -28.12 -19.05
N LEU A 482 4.98 -29.23 -18.43
CA LEU A 482 5.51 -29.65 -17.13
C LEU A 482 6.97 -30.11 -17.20
N GLN A 483 7.49 -30.43 -18.39
CA GLN A 483 8.91 -30.73 -18.61
C GLN A 483 9.82 -29.52 -18.38
N ASP A 484 9.31 -28.31 -18.54
CA ASP A 484 10.11 -27.09 -18.31
C ASP A 484 10.35 -26.87 -16.80
N ILE A 485 9.56 -27.56 -15.95
CA ILE A 485 9.56 -27.45 -14.51
C ILE A 485 10.47 -28.52 -13.92
N GLN A 486 11.54 -28.11 -13.24
CA GLN A 486 12.46 -29.04 -12.60
C GLN A 486 11.87 -29.54 -11.29
N THR A 487 11.22 -30.71 -11.31
CA THR A 487 10.56 -31.29 -10.13
C THR A 487 11.54 -31.92 -9.14
N LYS A 488 12.65 -32.51 -9.64
CA LYS A 488 13.61 -33.29 -8.83
C LYS A 488 12.93 -34.33 -7.91
N GLY A 489 11.81 -34.91 -8.34
CA GLY A 489 11.03 -35.88 -7.57
C GLY A 489 10.15 -35.29 -6.46
N GLN A 490 10.14 -33.96 -6.28
CA GLN A 490 9.26 -33.28 -5.33
C GLN A 490 7.83 -33.15 -5.87
N PRO A 491 6.81 -33.18 -5.00
CA PRO A 491 5.42 -32.99 -5.41
C PRO A 491 5.18 -31.56 -5.91
N LEU A 492 4.29 -31.42 -6.90
CA LEU A 492 3.85 -30.13 -7.39
C LEU A 492 2.83 -29.52 -6.43
N ARG A 493 2.94 -28.21 -6.27
CA ARG A 493 1.93 -27.37 -5.64
C ARG A 493 1.49 -26.27 -6.60
N LEU A 494 0.28 -25.76 -6.44
CA LEU A 494 -0.30 -24.79 -7.36
C LEU A 494 -1.06 -23.68 -6.63
N ASN A 495 -0.87 -22.44 -7.08
CA ASN A 495 -1.71 -21.31 -6.73
C ASN A 495 -2.14 -20.59 -8.01
N LEU A 496 -3.38 -20.11 -8.02
CA LEU A 496 -3.95 -19.32 -9.10
C LEU A 496 -4.22 -17.94 -8.53
N THR A 497 -3.79 -16.90 -9.23
CA THR A 497 -4.01 -15.52 -8.76
C THR A 497 -4.52 -14.64 -9.88
N ARG A 498 -5.28 -13.61 -9.49
CA ARG A 498 -5.71 -12.53 -10.38
C ARG A 498 -5.39 -11.18 -9.77
N ARG A 499 -4.82 -10.29 -10.58
CA ARG A 499 -4.71 -8.87 -10.29
C ARG A 499 -5.75 -8.12 -11.10
N ASP A 500 -6.71 -7.50 -10.42
CA ASP A 500 -7.68 -6.59 -11.04
C ASP A 500 -7.20 -5.16 -10.84
N VAL A 501 -6.71 -4.54 -11.91
CA VAL A 501 -6.13 -3.19 -11.83
C VAL A 501 -7.18 -2.10 -11.71
N THR A 502 -8.41 -2.37 -12.14
CA THR A 502 -9.50 -1.38 -12.12
C THR A 502 -10.15 -1.32 -10.74
N ALA A 503 -10.26 -2.45 -10.04
CA ALA A 503 -10.63 -2.51 -8.62
C ALA A 503 -9.42 -2.33 -7.69
N ASN A 504 -8.19 -2.40 -8.23
CA ASN A 504 -6.94 -2.39 -7.48
C ASN A 504 -6.84 -3.53 -6.43
N THR A 505 -7.46 -4.66 -6.72
CA THR A 505 -7.53 -5.84 -5.83
C THR A 505 -6.67 -6.98 -6.36
N GLU A 506 -6.31 -7.90 -5.46
CA GLU A 506 -5.66 -9.15 -5.83
C GLU A 506 -6.32 -10.30 -5.08
N CYS A 507 -6.55 -11.41 -5.75
CA CYS A 507 -7.13 -12.61 -5.15
C CYS A 507 -6.38 -13.87 -5.54
N GLU A 508 -6.45 -14.87 -4.66
CA GLU A 508 -5.74 -16.14 -4.76
C GLU A 508 -6.63 -17.29 -4.29
N ILE A 509 -6.46 -18.49 -4.85
CA ILE A 509 -7.12 -19.70 -4.30
C ILE A 509 -6.42 -20.20 -3.02
N ALA A 510 -5.18 -19.78 -2.79
CA ALA A 510 -4.39 -20.14 -1.61
C ALA A 510 -3.59 -18.92 -1.12
N PRO A 511 -4.17 -18.08 -0.22
CA PRO A 511 -3.54 -16.84 0.21
C PRO A 511 -2.11 -17.02 0.75
N THR A 512 -1.19 -16.24 0.23
CA THR A 512 0.24 -16.33 0.52
C THR A 512 0.70 -15.35 1.61
N PHE A 513 -0.09 -14.32 1.91
CA PHE A 513 0.19 -13.33 2.96
C PHE A 513 1.54 -12.60 2.81
N GLY A 514 1.91 -12.24 1.58
CA GLY A 514 3.09 -11.45 1.25
C GLY A 514 3.04 -10.04 1.83
N ALA A 515 4.17 -9.48 2.27
CA ALA A 515 4.17 -8.14 2.86
C ALA A 515 3.88 -7.05 1.80
N SER A 516 2.88 -6.21 2.04
CA SER A 516 2.61 -5.01 1.22
C SER A 516 3.12 -3.74 1.90
N GLY A 517 3.59 -2.78 1.09
CA GLY A 517 4.07 -1.46 1.54
C GLY A 517 3.00 -0.37 1.60
N LEU A 518 1.73 -0.71 1.30
CA LEU A 518 0.61 0.23 1.26
C LEU A 518 0.13 0.64 2.66
N ASP A 519 -0.58 1.78 2.73
CA ASP A 519 -0.92 2.49 3.98
C ASP A 519 -2.42 2.45 4.34
N HIS A 520 -3.14 1.33 4.13
CA HIS A 520 -4.60 1.29 4.34
C HIS A 520 -5.16 0.16 5.22
N ARG A 521 -4.37 -0.84 5.62
CA ARG A 521 -4.79 -1.95 6.51
C ARG A 521 -3.61 -2.47 7.36
N VAL A 522 -3.89 -3.19 8.44
CA VAL A 522 -2.84 -3.75 9.32
C VAL A 522 -2.99 -5.26 9.51
N PRO A 523 -1.96 -6.08 9.23
CA PRO A 523 -0.99 -5.83 8.18
C PRO A 523 -1.69 -5.77 6.82
N MET A 524 -1.05 -5.12 5.88
CA MET A 524 -1.38 -5.22 4.47
C MET A 524 -0.68 -6.43 3.85
N TYR A 525 -1.45 -7.27 3.18
CA TYR A 525 -0.92 -8.35 2.37
C TYR A 525 -1.00 -8.08 0.86
N GLN A 526 -0.09 -8.70 0.13
CA GLN A 526 -0.11 -8.90 -1.32
C GLN A 526 0.28 -10.35 -1.59
N GLY A 527 0.13 -10.79 -2.83
CA GLY A 527 0.58 -12.09 -3.27
C GLY A 527 2.09 -12.20 -3.22
N ASP A 528 2.56 -13.28 -2.61
CA ASP A 528 3.96 -13.65 -2.51
C ASP A 528 4.12 -15.06 -3.07
N TRP A 529 4.56 -15.11 -4.32
CA TRP A 529 4.74 -16.34 -5.07
C TRP A 529 5.84 -17.24 -4.48
N GLU A 530 6.64 -16.75 -3.54
CA GLU A 530 7.70 -17.51 -2.86
C GLU A 530 7.15 -18.43 -1.76
N ARG A 531 5.90 -18.18 -1.31
CA ARG A 531 5.21 -18.95 -0.25
C ARG A 531 4.63 -20.26 -0.76
N VAL A 532 5.48 -21.08 -1.38
CA VAL A 532 5.12 -22.39 -1.97
C VAL A 532 4.49 -23.31 -0.93
N GLU A 533 4.84 -23.17 0.35
CA GLU A 533 4.24 -23.93 1.45
C GLU A 533 2.74 -23.67 1.65
N SER A 534 2.23 -22.53 1.18
CA SER A 534 0.80 -22.18 1.22
C SER A 534 0.03 -22.69 0.00
N PHE A 535 0.70 -23.03 -1.09
CA PHE A 535 0.03 -23.46 -2.33
C PHE A 535 -0.70 -24.79 -2.16
N ALA A 536 -1.75 -24.98 -2.97
CA ALA A 536 -2.54 -26.22 -2.99
C ALA A 536 -1.69 -27.41 -3.45
N THR A 537 -1.87 -28.58 -2.82
CA THR A 537 -1.20 -29.80 -3.30
C THR A 537 -1.85 -30.28 -4.60
N VAL A 538 -1.06 -30.71 -5.60
CA VAL A 538 -1.59 -31.21 -6.86
C VAL A 538 -1.54 -32.73 -6.92
N ARG A 539 -2.62 -33.35 -7.40
CA ARG A 539 -2.68 -34.77 -7.79
C ARG A 539 -3.30 -34.89 -9.18
N PHE A 540 -2.61 -35.57 -10.09
CA PHE A 540 -3.18 -35.89 -11.40
C PHE A 540 -3.95 -37.21 -11.31
N LYS A 541 -5.16 -37.24 -11.89
CA LYS A 541 -6.03 -38.41 -11.95
C LYS A 541 -6.25 -38.88 -13.38
#